data_AF-A0A962EGA9-F1
#
_entry.id   AF-A0A962EGA9-F1
#
_cell.length_a   1.000
_cell.length_b   1.000
_cell.length_c   1.000
_cell.angle_alpha   90.00
_cell.angle_beta   90.00
_cell.angle_gamma   90.00
#
_symmetry.space_group_name_H-M   'P 1'
#
loop_
_entity.id
_entity.type
_entity.pdbx_description
1 polymer ?
#
loop_
_entity_poly.entity_id
_entity_poly.type
_entity_poly.pdbx_seq_one_letter_code
_entity_poly.pdbx_strand_id
1 'polypeptide(L)'
;MFNSANRLHTFAALLLASSMSWAAPAAPRPALDELVQALELTPEQQAPVRSLFEQARADREASRRSTRAERMARRESLDRELATLLSPAQFERLQAWRQAHPRPDRPQRPQKPGAAQ
;
A
#
# COMPACT_ATOMS: atom_id res chain seq x y z
N MET A 1 27.72 -8.59 -53.38
CA MET A 1 27.61 -10.01 -53.00
C MET A 1 28.72 -10.33 -52.02
N PHE A 2 28.44 -10.44 -50.72
CA PHE A 2 29.36 -11.04 -49.76
C PHE A 2 28.62 -12.13 -49.00
N ASN A 3 29.26 -13.30 -49.00
CA ASN A 3 28.74 -14.58 -48.57
C ASN A 3 29.13 -14.83 -47.10
N SER A 4 28.27 -15.60 -46.44
CA SER A 4 28.20 -16.04 -45.03
C SER A 4 29.49 -16.54 -44.35
N ALA A 5 29.57 -16.42 -43.02
CA ALA A 5 29.98 -17.52 -42.11
C ALA A 5 29.64 -17.27 -40.61
N ASN A 6 28.81 -18.18 -40.07
CA ASN A 6 28.79 -18.83 -38.74
C ASN A 6 29.96 -18.57 -37.77
N ARG A 7 29.92 -18.77 -36.43
CA ARG A 7 28.93 -19.01 -35.35
C ARG A 7 29.77 -19.14 -34.05
N LEU A 8 29.19 -18.71 -32.92
CA LEU A 8 29.45 -19.11 -31.51
C LEU A 8 30.89 -19.12 -30.97
N HIS A 9 31.15 -18.27 -29.96
CA HIS A 9 31.78 -18.68 -28.69
C HIS A 9 31.04 -17.96 -27.54
N THR A 10 30.38 -18.74 -26.70
CA THR A 10 29.89 -18.39 -25.36
C THR A 10 31.05 -17.93 -24.48
N PHE A 11 30.88 -16.90 -23.65
CA PHE A 11 31.24 -16.94 -22.21
C PHE A 11 30.50 -15.84 -21.44
N ALA A 12 29.97 -16.25 -20.30
CA ALA A 12 29.21 -15.48 -19.33
C ALA A 12 30.07 -14.44 -18.58
N ALA A 13 29.41 -13.36 -18.13
CA ALA A 13 29.60 -12.69 -16.82
C ALA A 13 28.73 -11.42 -16.85
N LEU A 14 27.48 -11.41 -16.39
CA LEU A 14 27.08 -11.37 -14.97
C LEU A 14 27.72 -10.19 -14.22
N LEU A 15 27.08 -9.02 -14.34
CA LEU A 15 27.12 -7.99 -13.31
C LEU A 15 25.68 -7.71 -12.87
N LEU A 16 25.31 -8.41 -11.79
CA LEU A 16 24.17 -8.11 -10.93
C LEU A 16 24.37 -6.72 -10.33
N ALA A 17 23.79 -5.70 -10.94
CA ALA A 17 23.58 -4.43 -10.26
C ALA A 17 22.36 -4.59 -9.34
N SER A 18 22.64 -4.87 -8.07
CA SER A 18 21.71 -4.72 -6.96
C SER A 18 21.13 -3.31 -6.94
N SER A 19 19.91 -3.11 -7.42
CA SER A 19 19.12 -1.95 -7.06
C SER A 19 18.31 -2.29 -5.81
N MET A 20 18.90 -1.99 -4.66
CA MET A 20 18.12 -1.70 -3.46
C MET A 20 17.15 -0.55 -3.82
N SER A 21 15.93 -0.89 -4.23
CA SER A 21 14.81 0.04 -4.22
C SER A 21 14.48 0.33 -2.76
N TRP A 22 15.22 1.26 -2.16
CA TRP A 22 14.74 1.97 -0.98
C TRP A 22 13.50 2.71 -1.44
N ALA A 23 12.31 2.14 -1.18
CA ALA A 23 11.05 2.77 -1.47
C ALA A 23 11.04 4.12 -0.74
N ALA A 24 11.23 5.22 -1.50
CA ALA A 24 11.12 6.55 -0.96
C ALA A 24 9.75 6.66 -0.25
N PRO A 25 9.70 7.19 0.98
CA PRO A 25 8.42 7.34 1.67
C PRO A 25 7.52 8.21 0.81
N ALA A 26 6.37 7.69 0.40
CA ALA A 26 5.39 8.44 -0.36
C ALA A 26 5.10 9.76 0.37
N ALA A 27 5.38 10.89 -0.29
CA ALA A 27 5.14 12.21 0.27
C ALA A 27 3.66 12.35 0.69
N PRO A 28 3.36 13.02 1.81
CA PRO A 28 1.98 13.30 2.18
C PRO A 28 1.30 14.06 1.04
N ARG A 29 0.10 13.63 0.65
CA ARG A 29 -0.68 14.36 -0.36
C ARG A 29 -1.15 15.67 0.30
N PRO A 30 -0.99 16.82 -0.36
CA PRO A 30 -1.45 18.10 0.17
C PRO A 30 -2.96 18.07 0.39
N ALA A 31 -3.44 18.85 1.37
CA ALA A 31 -4.87 19.05 1.56
C ALA A 31 -5.46 19.73 0.31
N LEU A 32 -6.76 19.51 0.03
CA LEU A 32 -7.41 20.12 -1.14
C LEU A 32 -7.26 21.65 -1.13
N ASP A 33 -7.38 22.28 0.04
CA ASP A 33 -7.29 23.75 0.14
C ASP A 33 -5.85 24.24 -0.07
N GLU A 34 -4.83 23.47 0.33
CA GLU A 34 -3.42 23.76 0.00
C GLU A 34 -3.18 23.68 -1.51
N LEU A 35 -3.78 22.69 -2.18
CA LEU A 35 -3.68 22.53 -3.63
C LEU A 35 -4.37 23.67 -4.38
N VAL A 36 -5.57 24.07 -3.94
CA VAL A 36 -6.33 25.20 -4.51
C VAL A 36 -5.50 26.49 -4.44
N GLN A 37 -4.86 26.75 -3.30
CA GLN A 37 -4.01 27.92 -3.11
C GLN A 37 -2.72 27.83 -3.93
N ALA A 38 -2.02 26.70 -3.89
CA ALA A 38 -0.74 26.53 -4.58
C ALA A 38 -0.85 26.58 -6.11
N LEU A 39 -2.03 26.25 -6.66
CA LEU A 39 -2.31 26.29 -8.09
C LEU A 39 -3.10 27.53 -8.53
N GLU A 40 -3.41 28.44 -7.60
CA GLU A 40 -4.15 29.67 -7.85
C GLU A 40 -5.45 29.44 -8.67
N LEU A 41 -6.20 28.39 -8.32
CA LEU A 41 -7.38 27.98 -9.10
C LEU A 41 -8.45 29.08 -9.11
N THR A 42 -8.98 29.39 -10.29
CA THR A 42 -10.10 30.34 -10.42
C THR A 42 -11.37 29.78 -9.78
N PRO A 43 -12.34 30.63 -9.39
CA PRO A 43 -13.61 30.17 -8.82
C PRO A 43 -14.32 29.12 -9.68
N GLU A 44 -14.24 29.27 -11.00
CA GLU A 44 -14.83 28.35 -11.98
C GLU A 44 -14.12 26.99 -12.01
N GLN A 45 -12.82 26.94 -11.71
CA GLN A 45 -12.02 25.71 -11.64
C GLN A 45 -12.15 25.00 -10.28
N GLN A 46 -12.39 25.76 -9.21
CA GLN A 46 -12.44 25.20 -7.86
C GLN A 46 -13.58 24.19 -7.66
N ALA A 47 -14.77 24.48 -8.17
CA ALA A 47 -15.93 23.60 -8.04
C ALA A 47 -15.71 22.20 -8.64
N PRO A 48 -15.29 22.05 -9.92
CA PRO A 48 -15.04 20.73 -10.50
C PRO A 48 -13.87 20.01 -9.83
N VAL A 49 -12.81 20.73 -9.43
CA VAL A 49 -11.66 20.11 -8.71
C VAL A 49 -12.10 19.58 -7.35
N ARG A 50 -12.89 20.34 -6.58
CA ARG A 50 -13.43 19.88 -5.29
C ARG A 50 -14.29 18.63 -5.47
N SER A 51 -15.14 18.59 -6.50
CA SER A 51 -15.96 17.42 -6.81
C SER A 51 -15.11 16.17 -7.10
N LEU A 52 -14.03 16.30 -7.87
CA LEU A 52 -13.12 15.18 -8.17
C LEU A 52 -12.43 14.64 -6.91
N PHE A 53 -12.02 15.51 -5.99
CA PHE A 53 -11.38 15.09 -4.75
C PHE A 53 -12.34 14.37 -3.79
N GLU A 54 -13.59 14.84 -3.70
CA GLU A 54 -14.62 14.17 -2.89
C GLU A 54 -14.95 12.79 -3.46
N GLN A 55 -15.09 12.67 -4.79
CA GLN A 55 -15.29 11.36 -5.43
C GLN A 55 -14.10 10.43 -5.18
N ALA A 56 -12.87 10.91 -5.38
CA ALA A 56 -11.67 10.14 -5.11
C ALA A 56 -11.50 9.75 -3.63
N ARG A 57 -12.07 10.52 -2.70
CA ARG A 57 -12.13 10.19 -1.27
C ARG A 57 -13.12 9.06 -1.04
N ALA A 58 -14.34 9.17 -1.57
CA ALA A 58 -15.36 8.14 -1.48
C ALA A 58 -14.86 6.79 -2.04
N ASP A 59 -14.19 6.80 -3.19
CA ASP A 59 -13.60 5.61 -3.82
C ASP A 59 -12.52 4.98 -2.94
N ARG A 60 -11.66 5.81 -2.34
CA ARG A 60 -10.63 5.33 -1.39
C ARG A 60 -11.26 4.70 -0.15
N GLU A 61 -12.32 5.29 0.39
CA GLU A 61 -13.02 4.74 1.54
C GLU A 61 -13.75 3.43 1.21
N ALA A 62 -14.38 3.34 0.04
CA ALA A 62 -14.97 2.10 -0.47
C ALA A 62 -13.92 1.00 -0.65
N SER A 63 -12.79 1.32 -1.29
CA SER A 63 -11.66 0.40 -1.45
C SER A 63 -11.12 -0.08 -0.10
N ARG A 64 -10.90 0.82 0.86
CA ARG A 64 -10.43 0.47 2.21
C ARG A 64 -11.40 -0.47 2.92
N ARG A 65 -12.71 -0.22 2.83
CA ARG A 65 -13.74 -1.08 3.41
C ARG A 65 -13.71 -2.48 2.79
N SER A 66 -13.66 -2.56 1.46
CA SER A 66 -13.57 -3.82 0.72
C SER A 66 -12.32 -4.63 1.11
N THR A 67 -11.13 -4.02 1.03
CA THR A 67 -9.88 -4.70 1.40
C THR A 67 -9.86 -5.11 2.88
N ARG A 68 -10.48 -4.33 3.78
CA ARG A 68 -10.62 -4.72 5.18
C ARG A 68 -11.49 -5.97 5.32
N ALA A 69 -12.66 -6.00 4.68
CA ALA A 69 -13.57 -7.14 4.71
C ALA A 69 -12.89 -8.40 4.15
N GLU A 70 -12.21 -8.29 3.00
CA GLU A 70 -11.49 -9.40 2.39
C GLU A 70 -10.39 -9.96 3.31
N ARG A 71 -9.60 -9.08 3.94
CA ARG A 71 -8.56 -9.50 4.90
C ARG A 71 -9.12 -10.22 6.11
N MET A 72 -10.28 -9.80 6.62
CA MET A 72 -10.96 -10.47 7.72
C MET A 72 -11.42 -11.86 7.29
N ALA A 73 -12.08 -11.98 6.14
CA ALA A 73 -12.53 -13.26 5.61
C ALA A 73 -11.37 -14.25 5.39
N ARG A 74 -10.25 -13.79 4.82
CA ARG A 74 -9.04 -14.61 4.66
C ARG A 74 -8.47 -15.07 6.01
N ARG A 75 -8.47 -14.20 7.02
CA ARG A 75 -8.02 -14.55 8.37
C ARG A 75 -8.91 -15.60 9.01
N GLU A 76 -10.23 -15.47 8.89
CA GLU A 76 -11.19 -16.47 9.39
C GLU A 76 -11.06 -17.81 8.67
N SER A 77 -10.79 -17.82 7.36
CA SER A 77 -10.50 -19.06 6.63
C SER A 77 -9.24 -19.74 7.17
N LEU A 78 -8.16 -18.98 7.30
CA LEU A 78 -6.89 -19.49 7.84
C LEU A 78 -7.07 -20.05 9.25
N ASP A 79 -7.87 -19.40 10.09
CA ASP A 79 -8.10 -19.86 11.46
C ASP A 79 -8.89 -21.18 11.50
N ARG A 80 -9.82 -21.39 10.57
CA ARG A 80 -10.49 -22.70 10.40
C ARG A 80 -9.53 -23.78 9.95
N GLU A 81 -8.65 -23.48 9.00
CA GLU A 81 -7.62 -24.42 8.53
C GLU A 81 -6.62 -24.77 9.64
N LEU A 82 -6.19 -23.78 10.43
CA LEU A 82 -5.28 -24.02 11.55
C LEU A 82 -5.92 -24.87 12.65
N ALA A 83 -7.23 -24.75 12.87
CA ALA A 83 -7.95 -25.55 13.85
C ALA A 83 -8.02 -27.05 13.48
N THR A 84 -7.83 -27.42 12.21
CA THR A 84 -7.77 -28.84 11.80
C THR A 84 -6.36 -29.43 11.94
N LEU A 85 -5.33 -28.60 11.86
CA LEU A 85 -3.93 -29.02 11.93
C LEU A 85 -3.35 -28.99 13.35
N LEU A 86 -3.89 -28.14 14.21
CA LEU A 86 -3.42 -27.94 15.58
C LEU A 86 -4.34 -28.64 16.58
N SER A 87 -3.75 -29.17 17.65
CA SER A 87 -4.55 -29.57 18.82
C SER A 87 -5.24 -28.35 19.44
N PRO A 88 -6.36 -28.52 20.17
CA PRO A 88 -7.05 -27.41 20.83
C PRO A 88 -6.13 -26.55 21.70
N ALA A 89 -5.27 -27.18 22.50
CA ALA A 89 -4.32 -26.48 23.37
C ALA A 89 -3.21 -25.73 22.60
N GLN A 90 -2.86 -26.15 21.38
CA GLN A 90 -1.93 -25.40 20.53
C GLN A 90 -2.61 -24.20 19.88
N PHE A 91 -3.87 -24.35 19.47
CA PHE A 91 -4.65 -23.28 18.88
C PHE A 91 -4.92 -22.15 19.89
N GLU A 92 -5.25 -22.49 21.15
CA GLU A 92 -5.39 -21.50 22.24
C GLU A 92 -4.09 -20.72 22.48
N ARG A 93 -2.94 -21.41 22.51
CA ARG A 93 -1.63 -20.76 22.63
C ARG A 93 -1.35 -19.80 21.48
N LEU A 94 -1.71 -20.17 20.24
CA LEU A 94 -1.60 -19.29 19.09
C LEU A 94 -2.49 -18.05 19.22
N GLN A 95 -3.73 -18.21 19.69
CA GLN A 95 -4.63 -17.09 19.92
C GLN A 95 -4.09 -16.13 20.98
N ALA A 96 -3.63 -16.65 22.12
CA ALA A 96 -3.01 -15.86 23.17
C ALA A 96 -1.77 -15.11 22.65
N TRP A 97 -0.92 -15.78 21.87
CA TRP A 97 0.24 -15.14 21.24
C TRP A 97 -0.15 -13.98 20.32
N ARG A 98 -1.19 -14.15 19.48
CA ARG A 98 -1.68 -13.09 18.59
C ARG A 98 -2.30 -11.90 19.35
N GLN A 99 -2.94 -12.14 20.49
CA GLN A 99 -3.49 -11.08 21.33
C GLN A 99 -2.38 -10.30 22.04
N ALA A 100 -1.31 -10.98 22.48
CA ALA A 100 -0.14 -10.35 23.10
C ALA A 100 0.74 -9.61 22.07
N HIS A 101 0.67 -10.00 20.79
CA HIS A 101 1.41 -9.38 19.68
C HIS A 101 0.43 -8.78 18.67
N PRO A 102 -0.37 -7.76 19.05
CA PRO A 102 -1.18 -7.06 18.07
C PRO A 102 -0.23 -6.50 17.01
N ARG A 103 -0.59 -6.63 15.73
CA ARG A 103 0.18 -5.95 14.68
C ARG A 103 0.25 -4.48 15.07
N PRO A 104 1.44 -3.87 15.10
CA PRO A 104 1.54 -2.47 15.43
C PRO A 104 0.62 -1.73 14.48
N ASP A 105 -0.36 -1.02 15.02
CA ASP A 105 -1.09 -0.03 14.25
C ASP A 105 0.00 0.83 13.62
N ARG A 106 0.11 0.77 12.29
CA ARG A 106 1.10 1.56 11.58
C ARG A 106 0.87 2.99 12.09
N PRO A 107 1.86 3.61 12.77
CA PRO A 107 1.60 4.84 13.51
C PRO A 107 0.88 5.79 12.57
N GLN A 108 -0.35 6.18 12.93
CA GLN A 108 -1.01 7.28 12.25
C GLN A 108 -0.03 8.43 12.42
N ARG A 109 0.64 8.78 11.33
CA ARG A 109 1.61 9.86 11.32
C ARG A 109 0.90 11.05 11.97
N PRO A 110 1.43 11.63 13.06
CA PRO A 110 0.76 12.70 13.77
C PRO A 110 0.36 13.76 12.73
N GLN A 111 -0.94 14.00 12.60
CA GLN A 111 -1.41 15.14 11.83
C GLN A 111 -0.83 16.37 12.52
N LYS A 112 0.04 17.10 11.84
CA LYS A 112 0.69 18.29 12.39
C LYS A 112 -0.43 19.27 12.79
N PRO A 113 -0.59 19.63 14.09
CA PRO A 113 -1.53 20.67 14.48
C PRO A 113 -0.90 22.00 14.08
N GLY A 114 -1.38 22.61 12.99
CA GLY A 114 -0.80 23.87 12.51
C GLY A 114 -1.15 24.22 11.07
N ALA A 115 -2.44 24.36 10.80
CA ALA A 115 -2.95 25.18 9.68
C ALA A 115 -4.25 25.83 10.16
N ALA A 116 -4.17 26.54 11.28
CA ALA A 116 -5.18 27.48 11.71
C ALA A 116 -4.46 28.78 12.07
N GLN A 117 -4.86 29.83 11.36
CA GLN A 117 -4.50 31.26 11.46
C GLN A 117 -3.35 31.71 10.58
#